data_AF-I2CQ07-F1
#
_entry.id   AF-I2CQ07-F1
#
_cell.length_a   1.000
_cell.length_b   1.000
_cell.length_c   1.000
_cell.angle_alpha   90.00
_cell.angle_beta   90.00
_cell.angle_gamma   90.00
#
_symmetry.space_group_name_H-M   'P 1'
#
loop_
_entity.id
_entity.type
_entity.pdbx_description
1 polymer ?
#
loop_
_entity_poly.entity_id
_entity_poly.type
_entity_poly.pdbx_seq_one_letter_code
_entity_poly.pdbx_strand_id
1 'polypeptide(L)'
;MTVNETGQEVSSFWESGAITYTLLIIIVTLKIAFRQEKWTKWNVLAYLFSVLAWFAVGTAISFIIGLDYNWYQLFPTVMTAWPAWLCIFLVTGAIAVPDLFLLAYQRAFHPSLRHILQALEVGLLTESPSLSEAIKK
;
A
#
# COMPACT_ATOMS: atom_id res chain seq x y z
N MET A 1 3.29 -11.20 -25.86
CA MET A 1 2.04 -10.61 -26.36
C MET A 1 1.42 -11.56 -27.35
N THR A 2 0.17 -11.96 -27.12
CA THR A 2 -0.60 -12.81 -28.02
C THR A 2 -1.52 -11.92 -28.85
N VAL A 3 -1.43 -11.98 -30.17
CA VAL A 3 -2.30 -11.18 -31.05
C VAL A 3 -3.57 -11.97 -31.33
N ASN A 4 -4.75 -11.36 -31.14
CA ASN A 4 -6.03 -11.99 -31.50
C ASN A 4 -6.30 -11.93 -33.01
N GLU A 5 -7.37 -12.59 -33.45
CA GLU A 5 -7.80 -12.64 -34.85
C GLU A 5 -8.11 -11.26 -35.46
N THR A 6 -8.27 -10.21 -34.63
CA THR A 6 -8.49 -8.83 -35.05
C THR A 6 -7.22 -7.97 -35.08
N GLY A 7 -6.04 -8.57 -34.88
CA GLY A 7 -4.75 -7.85 -34.91
C GLY A 7 -4.45 -7.03 -33.66
N GLN A 8 -5.23 -7.19 -32.59
CA GLN A 8 -5.02 -6.50 -31.32
C GLN A 8 -4.14 -7.35 -30.40
N GLU A 9 -3.18 -6.69 -29.75
CA GLU A 9 -2.37 -7.29 -28.71
C GLU A 9 -3.25 -7.60 -27.49
N VAL A 10 -3.43 -8.88 -27.20
CA VAL A 10 -4.14 -9.37 -26.02
C VAL A 10 -3.13 -9.52 -24.89
N SER A 11 -3.52 -9.02 -23.71
CA SER A 11 -2.70 -9.14 -22.52
C SER A 11 -2.40 -10.60 -22.20
N SER A 12 -1.13 -10.92 -22.03
CA SER A 12 -0.74 -12.26 -21.59
C SER A 12 -1.19 -12.51 -20.15
N PHE A 13 -1.49 -13.76 -19.81
CA PHE A 13 -1.80 -14.18 -18.43
C PHE A 13 -0.75 -13.63 -17.43
N TRP A 14 0.52 -13.69 -17.82
CA TRP A 14 1.65 -13.22 -17.01
C TRP A 14 1.66 -11.70 -16.77
N GLU A 15 1.20 -10.91 -17.75
CA GLU A 15 1.08 -9.45 -17.62
C GLU A 15 0.01 -9.10 -16.59
N SER A 16 -1.15 -9.77 -16.66
CA SER A 16 -2.22 -9.61 -15.67
C SER A 16 -1.77 -10.07 -14.27
N GLY A 17 -0.95 -11.12 -14.19
CA GLY A 17 -0.35 -11.60 -12.93
C GLY A 17 0.60 -10.56 -12.32
N ALA A 18 1.47 -9.94 -13.11
CA ALA A 18 2.39 -8.90 -12.64
C ALA A 18 1.64 -7.66 -12.08
N ILE A 19 0.57 -7.22 -12.77
CA ILE A 19 -0.27 -6.11 -12.30
C ILE A 19 -1.00 -6.50 -11.00
N THR A 20 -1.60 -7.68 -10.97
CA THR A 20 -2.35 -8.17 -9.80
C THR A 20 -1.45 -8.32 -8.57
N TYR A 21 -0.24 -8.83 -8.73
CA TYR A 21 0.70 -8.97 -7.61
C TYR A 21 1.20 -7.60 -7.11
N THR A 22 1.46 -6.66 -8.03
CA THR A 22 1.82 -5.29 -7.66
C THR A 22 0.69 -4.61 -6.88
N LEU A 23 -0.57 -4.80 -7.30
CA LEU A 23 -1.77 -4.37 -6.58
C LEU A 23 -1.81 -4.94 -5.16
N LEU A 24 -1.60 -6.26 -5.01
CA LEU A 24 -1.60 -6.91 -3.70
C LEU A 24 -0.58 -6.29 -2.74
N ILE A 25 0.65 -6.07 -3.20
CA ILE A 25 1.70 -5.48 -2.37
C ILE A 25 1.31 -4.08 -1.90
N ILE A 26 0.81 -3.25 -2.82
CA ILE A 26 0.39 -1.87 -2.49
C ILE A 26 -0.77 -1.89 -1.50
N ILE A 27 -1.82 -2.66 -1.78
CA ILE A 27 -3.02 -2.73 -0.94
C ILE A 27 -2.68 -3.26 0.46
N VAL A 28 -1.89 -4.33 0.55
CA VAL A 28 -1.51 -4.92 1.85
C VAL A 28 -0.65 -3.93 2.64
N THR A 29 0.34 -3.31 2.00
CA THR A 29 1.20 -2.31 2.64
C THR A 29 0.37 -1.13 3.16
N LEU A 30 -0.59 -0.65 2.37
CA LEU A 30 -1.48 0.43 2.74
C LEU A 30 -2.44 0.05 3.89
N LYS A 31 -3.00 -1.16 3.87
CA LYS A 31 -3.85 -1.66 4.97
C LYS A 31 -3.07 -1.80 6.28
N ILE A 32 -1.82 -2.26 6.23
CA ILE A 32 -0.95 -2.30 7.41
C ILE A 32 -0.68 -0.87 7.90
N ALA A 33 -0.38 0.05 6.99
CA ALA A 33 -0.17 1.46 7.31
C ALA A 33 -1.39 2.10 8.00
N PHE A 34 -2.62 1.77 7.60
CA PHE A 34 -3.85 2.28 8.24
C PHE A 34 -4.09 1.73 9.65
N ARG A 35 -3.58 0.54 9.98
CA ARG A 35 -3.68 -0.03 11.34
C ARG A 35 -2.54 0.40 12.27
N GLN A 36 -1.53 1.06 11.73
CA GLN A 36 -0.36 1.48 12.48
C GLN A 36 -0.70 2.67 13.39
N GLU A 37 -0.66 2.48 14.72
CA GLU A 37 -0.96 3.55 15.67
C GLU A 37 0.17 4.60 15.79
N LYS A 38 1.44 4.20 15.62
CA LYS A 38 2.62 5.09 15.68
C LYS A 38 3.52 4.89 14.46
N TRP A 39 3.86 5.99 13.80
CA TRP A 39 4.79 6.02 12.67
C TRP A 39 6.22 6.23 13.15
N THR A 40 7.05 5.20 13.03
CA THR A 40 8.49 5.29 13.29
C THR A 40 9.25 5.32 11.98
N LYS A 41 10.50 5.83 12.01
CA LYS A 41 11.40 5.81 10.85
C LYS A 41 11.61 4.39 10.31
N TRP A 42 11.65 3.39 11.20
CA TRP A 42 11.79 1.99 10.83
C TRP A 42 10.60 1.44 10.05
N ASN A 43 9.37 1.86 10.41
CA ASN A 43 8.17 1.43 9.68
C ASN A 43 8.19 1.99 8.25
N VAL A 44 8.56 3.27 8.09
CA VAL A 44 8.68 3.90 6.76
C VAL A 44 9.73 3.17 5.91
N LEU A 45 10.89 2.86 6.49
CA LEU A 45 11.92 2.09 5.80
C LEU A 45 11.44 0.69 5.42
N ALA A 46 10.72 0.00 6.30
CA ALA A 46 10.17 -1.32 6.01
C ALA A 46 9.15 -1.30 4.86
N TYR A 47 8.27 -0.29 4.80
CA TYR A 47 7.32 -0.12 3.70
C TYR A 47 8.01 0.22 2.38
N LEU A 48 9.00 1.12 2.40
CA LEU A 48 9.76 1.43 1.18
C LEU A 48 10.53 0.20 0.70
N PHE A 49 11.17 -0.52 1.62
CA PHE A 49 11.93 -1.72 1.30
C PHE A 49 11.03 -2.82 0.74
N SER A 50 9.82 -3.04 1.27
CA SER A 50 8.91 -4.07 0.76
C SER A 50 8.49 -3.81 -0.68
N VAL A 51 8.15 -2.55 -1.00
CA VAL A 51 7.78 -2.17 -2.37
C VAL A 51 9.01 -2.26 -3.29
N LEU A 52 10.15 -1.71 -2.90
CA LEU A 52 11.37 -1.74 -3.71
C LEU A 52 11.89 -3.17 -3.94
N ALA A 53 11.79 -4.05 -2.94
CA ALA A 53 12.19 -5.44 -3.06
C ALA A 53 11.37 -6.16 -4.15
N TRP A 54 10.06 -5.87 -4.24
CA TRP A 54 9.24 -6.43 -5.30
C TRP A 54 9.66 -5.95 -6.69
N PHE A 55 9.86 -4.64 -6.87
CA PHE A 55 10.33 -4.10 -8.15
C PHE A 55 11.71 -4.65 -8.52
N ALA A 56 12.61 -4.81 -7.55
CA ALA A 56 13.92 -5.41 -7.77
C ALA A 56 13.82 -6.87 -8.23
N VAL A 57 12.98 -7.68 -7.57
CA VAL A 57 12.77 -9.10 -7.92
C VAL A 57 12.13 -9.24 -9.30
N GLY A 58 11.03 -8.52 -9.56
CA GLY A 58 10.35 -8.58 -10.86
C GLY A 58 11.26 -8.16 -12.02
N THR A 59 12.09 -7.15 -11.78
CA THR A 59 13.10 -6.70 -12.74
C THR A 59 14.22 -7.73 -12.93
N ALA A 60 14.77 -8.29 -11.85
CA ALA A 60 15.84 -9.28 -11.92
C ALA A 60 15.42 -10.55 -12.68
N ILE A 61 14.21 -11.05 -12.43
CA ILE A 61 13.64 -12.19 -13.16
C ILE A 61 13.53 -11.88 -14.66
N SER A 62 13.15 -10.65 -15.00
CA SER A 62 12.95 -10.24 -16.40
C SER A 62 14.23 -10.13 -17.23
N PHE A 63 15.40 -10.12 -16.61
CA PHE A 63 16.69 -10.04 -17.30
C PHE A 63 17.31 -11.42 -17.59
N ILE A 64 16.92 -12.46 -16.86
CA ILE A 64 17.53 -13.79 -16.96
C ILE A 64 16.58 -14.75 -17.67
N ILE A 65 16.76 -14.92 -18.99
CA ILE A 65 15.95 -15.83 -19.82
C ILE A 65 15.91 -17.25 -19.24
N GLY A 66 17.03 -17.72 -18.67
CA GLY A 66 17.14 -19.06 -18.09
C GLY A 66 16.36 -19.26 -16.78
N LEU A 67 15.82 -18.20 -16.18
CA LEU A 67 15.05 -18.27 -14.94
C LEU A 67 13.55 -18.45 -15.24
N ASP A 68 13.00 -17.60 -16.12
CA ASP A 68 11.64 -17.76 -16.63
C ASP A 68 11.53 -17.13 -18.03
N TYR A 69 11.25 -17.97 -19.02
CA TYR A 69 11.07 -17.55 -20.41
C TYR A 69 9.83 -16.66 -20.59
N ASN A 70 8.73 -16.95 -19.88
CA ASN A 70 7.48 -16.21 -20.01
C ASN A 70 7.57 -14.81 -19.37
N TRP A 71 8.45 -14.66 -18.39
CA TRP A 71 8.67 -13.40 -17.69
C TRP A 71 9.77 -12.53 -18.31
N TYR A 72 10.48 -13.05 -19.31
CA TYR A 72 11.55 -12.31 -19.97
C TYR A 72 11.03 -11.01 -20.58
N GLN A 73 11.66 -9.88 -20.22
CA GLN A 73 11.24 -8.51 -20.60
C GLN A 73 9.82 -8.10 -20.19
N LEU A 74 9.06 -8.96 -19.52
CA LEU A 74 7.65 -8.72 -19.22
C LEU A 74 7.48 -7.60 -18.20
N PHE A 75 8.19 -7.67 -17.06
CA PHE A 75 7.97 -6.73 -15.96
C PHE A 75 8.32 -5.28 -16.33
N PRO A 76 9.47 -4.97 -16.96
CA PRO A 76 9.76 -3.63 -17.44
C PRO A 76 8.75 -3.13 -18.48
N THR A 77 8.30 -4.00 -19.38
CA THR A 77 7.31 -3.64 -20.43
C THR A 77 5.96 -3.27 -19.81
N VAL A 78 5.47 -4.07 -18.86
CA VAL A 78 4.20 -3.80 -18.15
C VAL A 78 4.31 -2.56 -17.27
N MET A 79 5.40 -2.40 -16.53
CA MET A 79 5.56 -1.29 -15.57
C MET A 79 5.93 0.04 -16.22
N THR A 80 6.28 0.06 -17.51
CA THR A 80 6.42 1.30 -18.29
C THR A 80 5.12 1.70 -18.98
N ALA A 81 4.15 0.79 -19.10
CA ALA A 81 2.87 1.06 -19.71
C ALA A 81 1.96 1.91 -18.81
N TRP A 82 1.50 3.04 -19.33
CA TRP A 82 0.57 3.94 -18.62
C TRP A 82 -0.73 3.25 -18.13
N PRO A 83 -1.40 2.36 -18.91
CA PRO A 83 -2.62 1.70 -18.46
C PRO A 83 -2.45 0.86 -17.20
N ALA A 84 -1.25 0.28 -16.98
CA ALA A 84 -0.96 -0.51 -15.79
C ALA A 84 -1.05 0.35 -14.52
N TRP A 85 -0.45 1.53 -14.54
CA TRP A 85 -0.49 2.46 -13.41
C TRP A 85 -1.89 3.00 -13.14
N LEU A 86 -2.64 3.34 -14.19
CA LEU A 86 -4.05 3.73 -14.04
C LEU A 86 -4.87 2.64 -13.33
N CYS A 87 -4.73 1.39 -13.76
CA CYS A 87 -5.39 0.25 -13.13
C CYS A 87 -4.97 0.12 -11.65
N ILE A 88 -3.67 0.20 -11.38
CA ILE A 88 -3.12 0.10 -10.03
C ILE A 88 -3.72 1.16 -9.11
N PHE A 89 -3.73 2.43 -9.54
CA PHE A 89 -4.25 3.53 -8.72
C PHE A 89 -5.76 3.48 -8.54
N LEU A 90 -6.52 3.16 -9.59
CA LEU A 90 -7.98 3.10 -9.51
C LEU A 90 -8.45 1.98 -8.57
N VAL A 91 -7.88 0.78 -8.72
CA VAL A 91 -8.26 -0.36 -7.88
C VAL A 91 -7.80 -0.14 -6.43
N THR A 92 -6.57 0.35 -6.24
CA THR A 92 -6.07 0.68 -4.89
C THR A 92 -6.95 1.74 -4.22
N GLY A 93 -7.30 2.82 -4.94
CA GLY A 93 -8.17 3.88 -4.43
C GLY A 93 -9.57 3.37 -4.10
N ALA A 94 -10.18 2.58 -4.98
CA ALA A 94 -11.51 2.00 -4.75
C ALA A 94 -11.56 1.12 -3.48
N ILE A 95 -10.46 0.43 -3.15
CA ILE A 95 -10.36 -0.41 -1.94
C ILE A 95 -9.99 0.41 -0.70
N ALA A 96 -9.10 1.39 -0.84
CA ALA A 96 -8.57 2.16 0.28
C ALA A 96 -9.53 3.23 0.81
N VAL A 97 -10.32 3.85 -0.08
CA VAL A 97 -11.23 4.95 0.30
C VAL A 97 -12.30 4.51 1.30
N PRO A 98 -13.02 3.39 1.10
CA PRO A 98 -14.00 2.92 2.09
C PRO A 98 -13.36 2.61 3.45
N ASP A 99 -12.20 1.97 3.45
CA ASP A 99 -11.45 1.66 4.68
C ASP A 99 -11.04 2.93 5.44
N LEU A 100 -10.50 3.92 4.72
CA LEU A 100 -10.09 5.18 5.30
C LEU A 100 -11.29 5.97 5.83
N PHE A 101 -12.40 5.98 5.09
CA PHE A 101 -13.64 6.63 5.51
C PHE A 101 -14.18 6.00 6.80
N LEU A 102 -14.23 4.67 6.88
CA LEU A 102 -14.67 3.96 8.09
C LEU A 102 -13.76 4.25 9.28
N LEU A 103 -12.44 4.26 9.08
CA LEU A 103 -11.48 4.59 10.14
C LEU A 103 -11.65 6.03 10.63
N ALA A 104 -11.80 6.98 9.71
CA ALA A 104 -12.02 8.39 10.04
C ALA A 104 -13.35 8.60 10.76
N TYR A 105 -14.42 7.95 10.30
CA TYR A 105 -15.73 7.98 10.93
C TYR A 105 -15.68 7.45 12.37
N GLN A 106 -15.05 6.28 12.58
CA GLN A 106 -14.91 5.71 13.92
C GLN A 106 -14.11 6.62 14.86
N ARG A 107 -13.02 7.22 14.37
CA ARG A 107 -12.19 8.13 15.16
C ARG A 107 -12.89 9.44 15.52
N ALA A 108 -13.74 9.96 14.63
CA ALA A 108 -14.45 11.22 14.82
C ALA A 108 -15.67 11.07 15.76
N PHE A 109 -16.49 10.04 15.57
CA PHE A 109 -17.78 9.91 16.26
C PHE A 109 -17.76 8.93 17.45
N HIS A 110 -16.82 7.97 17.47
CA HIS A 110 -16.70 6.97 18.52
C HIS A 110 -15.25 6.82 19.01
N PRO A 111 -14.62 7.89 19.55
CA PRO A 111 -13.24 7.83 19.99
C PRO A 111 -13.10 6.85 21.16
N SER A 112 -12.25 5.85 20.98
CA SER A 112 -11.83 4.96 22.08
C SER A 112 -10.84 5.67 23.02
N LEU A 113 -10.69 5.19 24.25
CA LEU A 113 -9.77 5.75 25.27
C LEU A 113 -8.35 5.97 24.73
N ARG A 114 -7.86 5.08 23.87
CA ARG A 114 -6.54 5.20 23.23
C ARG A 114 -6.42 6.45 22.37
N HIS A 115 -7.46 6.80 21.62
CA HIS A 115 -7.46 8.02 20.80
C HIS A 115 -7.43 9.29 21.65
N ILE A 116 -8.08 9.26 22.83
CA ILE A 116 -8.07 10.37 23.78
C ILE A 116 -6.67 10.53 24.38
N LEU A 117 -6.04 9.42 24.82
CA LEU A 117 -4.66 9.44 25.32
C LEU A 117 -3.66 9.91 24.26
N GLN A 118 -3.83 9.50 23.00
CA GLN A 118 -3.01 10.00 21.89
C GLN A 118 -3.22 11.50 21.66
N ALA A 119 -4.46 12.00 21.74
CA ALA A 119 -4.73 13.43 21.62
C ALA A 119 -4.10 14.24 22.76
N LEU A 120 -4.05 13.67 23.97
CA LEU A 120 -3.36 14.25 25.11
C LEU A 120 -1.83 14.24 24.92
N GLU A 121 -1.23 13.12 24.49
CA GLU A 121 0.22 13.00 24.23
C GLU A 121 0.68 14.02 23.16
N VAL A 122 -0.16 14.29 22.16
CA VAL A 122 0.11 15.27 21.10
C VAL A 122 -0.19 16.72 21.53
N GLY A 123 -0.82 16.92 22.70
CA GLY A 123 -1.16 18.25 23.24
C GLY A 123 -2.40 18.90 22.61
N LEU A 124 -3.25 18.12 21.95
CA LEU A 124 -4.52 18.60 21.38
C LEU A 124 -5.61 18.81 22.44
N LEU A 125 -5.47 18.16 23.60
CA LEU A 125 -6.31 18.37 24.77
C LEU A 125 -5.45 19.01 25.86
N THR A 126 -5.89 20.16 26.40
CA THR A 126 -5.27 20.73 27.61
C THR A 126 -5.55 19.80 28.80
N GLU A 127 -4.52 19.46 29.57
CA GLU A 127 -4.69 18.75 30.83
C GLU A 127 -5.72 19.48 31.70
N SER A 128 -6.76 18.78 32.15
CA SER A 128 -7.56 19.30 33.23
C SER A 128 -6.68 19.35 34.49
N PRO A 129 -6.71 20.43 35.28
CA PRO A 129 -5.82 20.60 36.43
C PRO A 129 -5.87 19.43 37.44
N SER A 130 -6.98 18.70 37.49
CA SER A 130 -7.16 17.51 38.34
C SER A 130 -6.28 16.31 37.96
N LEU A 131 -5.85 16.17 36.70
CA LEU A 131 -5.02 15.05 36.23
C LEU A 131 -3.53 15.28 36.52
N SER A 132 -3.08 16.55 36.44
CA SER A 132 -1.70 16.95 36.77
C SER A 132 -1.36 16.66 38.24
N GLU A 133 -2.32 16.88 39.14
CA GLU A 133 -2.16 16.57 40.57
C GLU A 133 -2.12 15.06 40.87
N ALA A 134 -2.77 14.24 40.05
CA ALA A 134 -2.78 12.78 40.22
C ALA A 134 -1.48 12.11 39.75
N ILE A 135 -0.79 12.69 38.76
CA ILE A 135 0.48 12.15 38.21
C ILE A 135 1.69 12.55 39.06
N LYS A 136 1.57 13.59 39.90
CA LYS A 136 2.64 14.06 40.80
C LYS A 136 2.74 13.29 42.13
N LYS A 137 1.86 12.34 42.40
CA LYS A 137 1.90 11.44 43.57
C LYS A 137 2.42 10.07 43.17
#